data_AF-A0A6B7EJB2-F1
#
_entry.id   AF-A0A6B7EJB2-F1
#
_cell.length_a   1.000
_cell.length_b   1.000
_cell.length_c   1.000
_cell.angle_alpha   90.00
_cell.angle_beta   90.00
_cell.angle_gamma   90.00
#
_symmetry.space_group_name_H-M   'P 1'
#
loop_
_entity.id
_entity.type
_entity.pdbx_description
1 polymer ?
#
loop_
_entity_poly.entity_id
_entity_poly.type
_entity_poly.pdbx_seq_one_letter_code
_entity_poly.pdbx_strand_id
1 'polypeptide(L)'
;HSEEDPYIDRINSYQKKTGLTEAIQTGIGQLNGIPVAMGVMEFGFMGGSMGSVVGEKITRLIEYATNQSLPLIIVCASGGARMQEGSLSLMQMAKISSVLYDFQTNQKLFYVSILTSPTTGGVTASFGMLGDIVLAEPDAYIAFAGKRVIELTLNKEVPEGSQETEYLFEKGLFDLVVPRNTLKSVLNELFRVHGFFPL
;
A
#
# COMPACT_ATOMS: atom_id res chain seq x y z
N HIS A 1 24.72 4.05 4.95
CA HIS A 1 24.76 4.10 3.48
C HIS A 1 24.78 5.56 3.09
N SER A 2 25.90 6.00 2.52
CA SER A 2 25.99 7.34 1.91
C SER A 2 25.19 7.35 0.61
N GLU A 3 24.80 8.54 0.13
CA GLU A 3 24.15 8.68 -1.18
C GLU A 3 25.04 8.28 -2.37
N GLU A 4 26.33 8.07 -2.12
CA GLU A 4 27.35 7.69 -3.10
C GLU A 4 27.41 6.18 -3.39
N ASP A 5 26.80 5.33 -2.55
CA ASP A 5 26.76 3.88 -2.78
C ASP A 5 25.98 3.56 -4.08
N PRO A 6 26.53 2.76 -5.01
CA PRO A 6 25.82 2.32 -6.21
C PRO A 6 24.45 1.72 -5.88
N TYR A 7 23.43 1.99 -6.72
CA TYR A 7 22.05 1.54 -6.45
C TYR A 7 21.95 0.03 -6.19
N ILE A 8 22.69 -0.77 -6.96
CA ILE A 8 22.70 -2.23 -6.81
C ILE A 8 23.24 -2.68 -5.44
N ASP A 9 24.23 -1.99 -4.90
CA ASP A 9 24.81 -2.31 -3.60
C ASP A 9 23.85 -1.97 -2.47
N ARG A 10 23.09 -0.88 -2.63
CA ARG A 10 21.99 -0.55 -1.73
C ARG A 10 20.94 -1.66 -1.73
N ILE A 11 20.48 -2.13 -2.90
CA ILE A 11 19.54 -3.25 -3.01
C ILE A 11 20.10 -4.47 -2.27
N ASN A 12 21.32 -4.89 -2.57
CA ASN A 12 21.96 -6.05 -1.95
C ASN A 12 22.05 -5.93 -0.42
N SER A 13 22.34 -4.73 0.09
CA SER A 13 22.38 -4.46 1.53
C SER A 13 21.00 -4.60 2.18
N TYR A 14 19.96 -4.01 1.59
CA TYR A 14 18.59 -4.12 2.11
C TYR A 14 18.05 -5.55 2.02
N GLN A 15 18.38 -6.30 0.97
CA GLN A 15 18.05 -7.72 0.87
C GLN A 15 18.69 -8.52 2.00
N LYS A 16 19.98 -8.30 2.30
CA LYS A 16 20.66 -8.95 3.43
C LYS A 16 20.06 -8.55 4.78
N LYS A 17 19.70 -7.27 4.95
CA LYS A 17 19.16 -6.74 6.20
C LYS A 17 17.75 -7.25 6.50
N THR A 18 16.90 -7.31 5.49
CA THR A 18 15.47 -7.65 5.64
C THR A 18 15.18 -9.13 5.41
N GLY A 19 16.08 -9.84 4.72
CA GLY A 19 15.82 -11.19 4.22
C GLY A 19 14.83 -11.24 3.05
N LEU A 20 14.38 -10.09 2.55
CA LEU A 20 13.41 -9.99 1.46
C LEU A 20 14.09 -9.67 0.13
N THR A 21 13.44 -10.02 -0.97
CA THR A 21 13.94 -9.69 -2.32
C THR A 21 13.62 -8.25 -2.73
N GLU A 22 12.57 -7.65 -2.18
CA GLU A 22 12.15 -6.26 -2.39
C GLU A 22 11.20 -5.78 -1.30
N ALA A 23 10.82 -4.50 -1.36
CA ALA A 23 9.87 -3.76 -0.51
C ALA A 23 8.40 -4.23 -0.55
N ILE A 24 8.08 -5.37 -1.15
CA ILE A 24 6.75 -5.99 -1.04
C ILE A 24 6.83 -7.50 -1.10
N GLN A 25 6.03 -8.18 -0.28
CA GLN A 25 5.73 -9.60 -0.40
C GLN A 25 4.32 -9.78 -0.95
N THR A 26 4.14 -10.70 -1.90
CA THR A 26 2.84 -10.98 -2.52
C THR A 26 2.62 -12.48 -2.51
N GLY A 27 1.36 -12.90 -2.36
CA GLY A 27 1.01 -14.31 -2.34
C GLY A 27 -0.49 -14.55 -2.19
N ILE A 28 -0.84 -15.83 -2.15
CA ILE A 28 -2.20 -16.31 -1.92
C ILE A 28 -2.26 -16.96 -0.55
N GLY A 29 -3.36 -16.75 0.15
CA GLY A 29 -3.60 -17.34 1.46
C GLY A 29 -5.08 -17.59 1.69
N GLN A 30 -5.43 -17.84 2.94
CA GLN A 30 -6.82 -17.95 3.36
C GLN A 30 -7.08 -17.07 4.58
N LEU A 31 -8.18 -16.35 4.57
CA LEU A 31 -8.72 -15.62 5.70
C LEU A 31 -10.00 -16.33 6.15
N ASN A 32 -9.91 -17.09 7.24
CA ASN A 32 -11.01 -17.89 7.77
C ASN A 32 -11.67 -18.81 6.72
N GLY A 33 -10.85 -19.47 5.89
CA GLY A 33 -11.31 -20.36 4.82
C GLY A 33 -11.67 -19.66 3.50
N ILE A 34 -11.71 -18.33 3.47
CA ILE A 34 -11.89 -17.56 2.24
C ILE A 34 -10.53 -17.44 1.55
N PRO A 35 -10.35 -17.92 0.30
CA PRO A 35 -9.11 -17.72 -0.44
C PRO A 35 -8.92 -16.24 -0.79
N VAL A 36 -7.73 -15.70 -0.56
CA VAL A 36 -7.43 -14.26 -0.72
C VAL A 36 -6.11 -14.07 -1.44
N ALA A 37 -6.03 -13.04 -2.28
CA ALA A 37 -4.77 -12.51 -2.79
C ALA A 37 -4.29 -11.37 -1.87
N MET A 38 -3.02 -11.42 -1.44
CA MET A 38 -2.50 -10.46 -0.47
C MET A 38 -1.12 -9.92 -0.85
N GLY A 39 -0.96 -8.61 -0.72
CA GLY A 39 0.32 -7.90 -0.79
C GLY A 39 0.63 -7.18 0.52
N VAL A 40 1.86 -7.27 1.00
CA VAL A 40 2.32 -6.59 2.22
C VAL A 40 3.63 -5.87 1.94
N MET A 41 3.62 -4.55 2.01
CA MET A 41 4.81 -3.73 1.82
C MET A 41 5.74 -3.80 3.03
N GLU A 42 7.05 -3.69 2.80
CA GLU A 42 8.09 -3.70 3.84
C GLU A 42 8.82 -2.35 3.86
N PHE A 43 8.49 -1.51 4.86
CA PHE A 43 9.12 -0.20 5.00
C PHE A 43 10.63 -0.29 5.29
N GLY A 44 11.07 -1.36 5.96
CA GLY A 44 12.49 -1.61 6.24
C GLY A 44 13.35 -1.78 4.98
N PHE A 45 12.73 -2.09 3.83
CA PHE A 45 13.40 -2.16 2.54
C PHE A 45 13.30 -0.81 1.83
N MET A 46 14.38 -0.02 1.88
CA MET A 46 14.47 1.29 1.20
C MET A 46 13.26 2.21 1.47
N GLY A 47 12.72 2.20 2.69
CA GLY A 47 11.56 3.02 3.06
C GLY A 47 10.26 2.55 2.40
N GLY A 48 10.15 1.27 2.03
CA GLY A 48 8.99 0.74 1.32
C GLY A 48 8.79 1.39 -0.05
N SER A 49 9.82 1.98 -0.63
CA SER A 49 9.66 2.83 -1.82
C SER A 49 9.32 2.00 -3.05
N MET A 50 8.32 2.45 -3.80
CA MET A 50 7.81 1.74 -4.96
C MET A 50 8.71 1.99 -6.19
N GLY A 51 9.42 0.95 -6.62
CA GLY A 51 10.11 0.86 -7.91
C GLY A 51 9.46 -0.17 -8.84
N SER A 52 10.12 -0.49 -9.94
CA SER A 52 9.62 -1.36 -11.00
C SER A 52 9.26 -2.76 -10.51
N VAL A 53 10.04 -3.31 -9.58
CA VAL A 53 9.79 -4.66 -9.02
C VAL A 53 8.56 -4.66 -8.11
N VAL A 54 8.40 -3.65 -7.23
CA VAL A 54 7.18 -3.51 -6.41
C VAL A 54 5.95 -3.37 -7.32
N GLY A 55 6.03 -2.50 -8.33
CA GLY A 55 4.93 -2.30 -9.27
C GLY A 55 4.56 -3.57 -10.04
N GLU A 56 5.54 -4.30 -10.58
CA GLU A 56 5.30 -5.59 -11.25
C GLU A 56 4.72 -6.65 -10.32
N LYS A 57 5.22 -6.77 -9.07
CA LYS A 57 4.69 -7.75 -8.11
C LYS A 57 3.24 -7.48 -7.74
N ILE A 58 2.87 -6.21 -7.56
CA ILE A 58 1.49 -5.80 -7.31
C ILE A 58 0.63 -6.07 -8.54
N THR A 59 1.07 -5.68 -9.74
CA THR A 59 0.33 -5.92 -10.98
C THR A 59 0.04 -7.42 -11.17
N ARG A 60 1.05 -8.29 -11.02
CA ARG A 60 0.85 -9.73 -11.14
C ARG A 60 -0.09 -10.30 -10.08
N LEU A 61 -0.05 -9.78 -8.86
CA LEU A 61 -0.97 -10.19 -7.80
C LEU A 61 -2.42 -9.84 -8.19
N ILE A 62 -2.65 -8.63 -8.70
CA ILE A 62 -3.97 -8.17 -9.14
C ILE A 62 -4.46 -9.00 -10.32
N GLU A 63 -3.63 -9.22 -11.35
CA GLU A 63 -3.99 -10.05 -12.50
C GLU A 63 -4.28 -11.49 -12.09
N TYR A 64 -3.51 -12.06 -11.17
CA TYR A 64 -3.79 -13.38 -10.62
C TYR A 64 -5.12 -13.40 -9.86
N ALA A 65 -5.36 -12.40 -9.00
CA ALA A 65 -6.61 -12.27 -8.26
C ALA A 65 -7.81 -12.13 -9.20
N THR A 66 -7.68 -11.35 -10.29
CA THR A 66 -8.66 -11.26 -11.38
C THR A 66 -8.95 -12.64 -11.97
N ASN A 67 -7.91 -13.35 -12.42
CA ASN A 67 -8.07 -14.64 -13.08
C ASN A 67 -8.68 -15.72 -12.19
N GLN A 68 -8.42 -15.65 -10.88
CA GLN A 68 -8.93 -16.59 -9.89
C GLN A 68 -10.19 -16.08 -9.17
N SER A 69 -10.71 -14.90 -9.53
CA SER A 69 -11.85 -14.25 -8.88
C SER A 69 -11.70 -14.14 -7.35
N LEU A 70 -10.49 -13.80 -6.90
CA LEU A 70 -10.15 -13.67 -5.48
C LEU A 70 -10.33 -12.22 -5.01
N PRO A 71 -10.78 -12.01 -3.77
CA PRO A 71 -10.69 -10.70 -3.14
C PRO A 71 -9.20 -10.36 -2.89
N LEU A 72 -8.91 -9.07 -2.96
CA LEU A 72 -7.55 -8.53 -2.87
C LEU A 72 -7.37 -7.72 -1.59
N ILE A 73 -6.24 -7.91 -0.92
CA ILE A 73 -5.78 -7.07 0.20
C ILE A 73 -4.39 -6.54 -0.11
N ILE A 74 -4.18 -5.23 0.05
CA ILE A 74 -2.82 -4.66 0.01
C ILE A 74 -2.58 -3.83 1.28
N VAL A 75 -1.58 -4.24 2.07
CA VAL A 75 -1.08 -3.50 3.23
C VAL A 75 0.03 -2.56 2.77
N CYS A 76 -0.26 -1.27 2.82
CA CYS A 76 0.60 -0.20 2.35
C CYS A 76 1.51 0.31 3.47
N ALA A 77 2.80 0.44 3.15
CA ALA A 77 3.82 1.04 4.00
C ALA A 77 4.93 1.59 3.10
N SER A 78 5.00 2.90 2.91
CA SER A 78 5.91 3.53 1.96
C SER A 78 6.21 4.99 2.29
N GLY A 79 7.46 5.39 2.06
CA GLY A 79 7.92 6.77 2.01
C GLY A 79 7.74 7.44 0.63
N GLY A 80 7.28 6.71 -0.40
CA GLY A 80 7.03 7.25 -1.74
C GLY A 80 7.62 6.42 -2.88
N ALA A 81 7.95 7.08 -3.99
CA ALA A 81 8.51 6.43 -5.18
C ALA A 81 10.02 6.15 -5.03
N ARG A 82 10.52 5.07 -5.66
CA ARG A 82 11.95 4.72 -5.70
C ARG A 82 12.69 5.68 -6.63
N MET A 83 13.25 6.76 -6.08
CA MET A 83 13.89 7.82 -6.89
C MET A 83 15.02 7.31 -7.79
N GLN A 84 15.70 6.22 -7.40
CA GLN A 84 16.81 5.63 -8.16
C GLN A 84 16.39 5.12 -9.54
N GLU A 85 15.11 4.82 -9.74
CA GLU A 85 14.56 4.37 -11.03
C GLU A 85 13.81 5.48 -11.78
N GLY A 86 13.80 6.71 -11.25
CA GLY A 86 13.26 7.90 -11.90
C GLY A 86 11.80 7.75 -12.35
N SER A 87 11.55 8.04 -13.63
CA SER A 87 10.20 7.99 -14.22
C SER A 87 9.58 6.58 -14.19
N LEU A 88 10.39 5.51 -14.17
CA LEU A 88 9.85 4.15 -14.08
C LEU A 88 9.08 3.94 -12.77
N SER A 89 9.56 4.50 -11.66
CA SER A 89 8.86 4.45 -10.37
C SER A 89 7.54 5.22 -10.39
N LEU A 90 7.51 6.38 -11.06
CA LEU A 90 6.28 7.16 -11.23
C LEU A 90 5.25 6.37 -12.06
N MET A 91 5.69 5.74 -13.15
CA MET A 91 4.80 4.97 -14.03
C MET A 91 4.19 3.74 -13.35
N GLN A 92 4.76 3.25 -12.25
CA GLN A 92 4.13 2.17 -11.49
C GLN A 92 2.78 2.57 -10.90
N MET A 93 2.57 3.86 -10.58
CA MET A 93 1.26 4.37 -10.15
C MET A 93 0.21 4.10 -11.23
N ALA A 94 0.47 4.57 -12.46
CA ALA A 94 -0.45 4.40 -13.58
C ALA A 94 -0.67 2.92 -13.93
N LYS A 95 0.41 2.13 -13.92
CA LYS A 95 0.36 0.70 -14.20
C LYS A 95 -0.55 -0.06 -13.23
N ILE A 96 -0.36 0.14 -11.92
CA ILE A 96 -1.18 -0.54 -10.91
C ILE A 96 -2.62 -0.06 -10.98
N SER A 97 -2.85 1.25 -11.08
CA SER A 97 -4.20 1.82 -11.19
C SER A 97 -4.95 1.28 -12.42
N SER A 98 -4.26 1.09 -13.54
CA SER A 98 -4.86 0.52 -14.76
C SER A 98 -5.38 -0.90 -14.56
N VAL A 99 -4.62 -1.77 -13.90
CA VAL A 99 -5.07 -3.15 -13.65
C VAL A 99 -6.10 -3.24 -12.51
N LEU A 100 -6.02 -2.35 -11.52
CA LEU A 100 -7.06 -2.21 -10.49
C LEU A 100 -8.41 -1.78 -11.08
N TYR A 101 -8.38 -0.83 -12.02
CA TYR A 101 -9.60 -0.39 -12.70
C TYR A 101 -10.32 -1.56 -13.38
N ASP A 102 -9.59 -2.45 -14.05
CA ASP A 102 -10.15 -3.64 -14.69
C ASP A 102 -10.69 -4.64 -13.64
N PHE A 103 -9.93 -4.89 -12.58
CA PHE A 103 -10.31 -5.73 -11.44
C PHE A 103 -11.63 -5.28 -10.78
N GLN A 104 -11.80 -3.99 -10.53
CA GLN A 104 -12.99 -3.45 -9.85
C GLN A 104 -14.16 -3.22 -10.82
N THR A 105 -13.91 -2.64 -12.00
CA THR A 105 -14.99 -2.17 -12.89
C THR A 105 -15.52 -3.29 -13.77
N ASN A 106 -14.62 -4.04 -14.41
CA ASN A 106 -15.01 -5.05 -15.40
C ASN A 106 -15.28 -6.40 -14.73
N GLN A 107 -14.48 -6.78 -13.72
CA GLN A 107 -14.63 -8.05 -13.01
C GLN A 107 -15.48 -7.95 -11.75
N LYS A 108 -15.72 -6.73 -11.23
CA LYS A 108 -16.52 -6.47 -10.02
C LYS A 108 -15.99 -7.23 -8.80
N LEU A 109 -14.67 -7.37 -8.71
CA LEU A 109 -13.99 -7.99 -7.57
C LEU A 109 -13.67 -6.95 -6.50
N PHE A 110 -13.49 -7.44 -5.27
CA PHE A 110 -13.39 -6.60 -4.09
C PHE A 110 -11.94 -6.42 -3.62
N TYR A 111 -11.52 -5.17 -3.49
CA TYR A 111 -10.19 -4.76 -3.06
C TYR A 111 -10.27 -3.94 -1.76
N VAL A 112 -9.54 -4.40 -0.74
CA VAL A 112 -9.32 -3.65 0.51
C VAL A 112 -7.89 -3.13 0.56
N SER A 113 -7.73 -1.81 0.68
CA SER A 113 -6.44 -1.19 0.98
C SER A 113 -6.30 -0.97 2.49
N ILE A 114 -5.12 -1.25 3.04
CA ILE A 114 -4.83 -1.06 4.47
C ILE A 114 -3.62 -0.15 4.58
N LEU A 115 -3.83 1.06 5.08
CA LEU A 115 -2.81 2.08 5.27
C LEU A 115 -2.15 1.91 6.63
N THR A 116 -0.84 1.69 6.63
CA THR A 116 -0.04 1.60 7.85
C THR A 116 0.99 2.72 7.91
N SER A 117 1.65 2.88 9.05
CA SER A 117 2.60 3.97 9.27
C SER A 117 4.00 3.63 8.74
N PRO A 118 4.62 4.47 7.88
CA PRO A 118 4.01 5.56 7.12
C PRO A 118 3.45 5.09 5.77
N THR A 119 2.43 5.76 5.24
CA THR A 119 1.99 5.59 3.84
C THR A 119 1.98 6.94 3.14
N THR A 120 2.97 7.18 2.27
CA THR A 120 3.17 8.49 1.65
C THR A 120 3.40 8.50 0.14
N GLY A 121 3.28 9.68 -0.46
CA GLY A 121 3.69 9.96 -1.83
C GLY A 121 2.89 9.17 -2.86
N GLY A 122 3.62 8.53 -3.78
CA GLY A 122 3.03 7.82 -4.91
C GLY A 122 2.12 6.66 -4.50
N VAL A 123 2.36 6.00 -3.37
CA VAL A 123 1.50 4.91 -2.88
C VAL A 123 0.15 5.46 -2.42
N THR A 124 0.16 6.51 -1.59
CA THR A 124 -1.07 7.20 -1.16
C THR A 124 -1.84 7.79 -2.35
N ALA A 125 -1.14 8.32 -3.35
CA ALA A 125 -1.76 8.89 -4.55
C ALA A 125 -2.09 7.85 -5.64
N SER A 126 -2.03 6.55 -5.34
CA SER A 126 -2.41 5.49 -6.27
C SER A 126 -3.12 4.37 -5.53
N PHE A 127 -2.66 3.13 -5.63
CA PHE A 127 -3.36 1.93 -5.13
C PHE A 127 -3.67 1.95 -3.63
N GLY A 128 -2.97 2.75 -2.82
CA GLY A 128 -3.30 2.94 -1.41
C GLY A 128 -4.70 3.55 -1.18
N MET A 129 -5.17 4.38 -2.11
CA MET A 129 -6.47 5.08 -2.00
C MET A 129 -7.50 4.65 -3.05
N LEU A 130 -7.23 3.54 -3.76
CA LEU A 130 -8.13 3.00 -4.79
C LEU A 130 -8.86 1.72 -4.32
N GLY A 131 -8.83 1.42 -3.02
CA GLY A 131 -9.63 0.34 -2.45
C GLY A 131 -11.12 0.60 -2.61
N ASP A 132 -11.91 -0.47 -2.77
CA ASP A 132 -13.37 -0.38 -2.57
C ASP A 132 -13.68 -0.01 -1.11
N ILE A 133 -12.82 -0.48 -0.20
CA ILE A 133 -12.73 -0.02 1.18
C ILE A 133 -11.26 0.29 1.51
N VAL A 134 -11.04 1.46 2.07
CA VAL A 134 -9.74 1.92 2.56
C VAL A 134 -9.78 1.91 4.08
N LEU A 135 -8.92 1.10 4.69
CA LEU A 135 -8.72 1.00 6.12
C LEU A 135 -7.43 1.72 6.51
N ALA A 136 -7.39 2.31 7.69
CA ALA A 136 -6.17 2.83 8.29
C ALA A 136 -5.94 2.22 9.68
N GLU A 137 -4.67 1.99 10.05
CA GLU A 137 -4.32 1.67 11.43
C GLU A 137 -4.30 2.94 12.31
N PRO A 138 -4.67 2.85 13.61
CA PRO A 138 -4.55 3.98 14.53
C PRO A 138 -3.13 4.55 14.56
N ASP A 139 -3.04 5.86 14.81
CA ASP A 139 -1.77 6.61 14.94
C ASP A 139 -0.86 6.52 13.69
N ALA A 140 -1.39 6.09 12.53
CA ALA A 140 -0.58 5.97 11.32
C ALA A 140 -0.38 7.33 10.64
N TYR A 141 0.84 7.56 10.14
CA TYR A 141 1.19 8.74 9.38
C TYR A 141 0.89 8.53 7.88
N ILE A 142 -0.08 9.28 7.35
CA ILE A 142 -0.58 9.13 5.98
C ILE A 142 -0.51 10.50 5.29
N ALA A 143 0.19 10.57 4.15
CA ALA A 143 0.44 11.87 3.53
C ALA A 143 0.78 11.80 2.05
N PHE A 144 0.22 12.65 1.20
CA PHE A 144 0.78 12.80 -0.15
C PHE A 144 2.18 13.43 -0.11
N ALA A 145 2.31 14.62 0.47
CA ALA A 145 3.58 15.30 0.68
C ALA A 145 3.97 15.23 2.17
N GLY A 146 5.24 14.94 2.46
CA GLY A 146 5.71 14.89 3.84
C GLY A 146 5.71 16.27 4.51
N LYS A 147 5.47 16.33 5.83
CA LYS A 147 5.47 17.54 6.66
C LYS A 147 6.58 18.52 6.29
N ARG A 148 7.82 18.06 6.28
CA ARG A 148 9.02 18.85 5.95
C ARG A 148 8.92 19.56 4.59
N VAL A 149 8.37 18.88 3.57
CA VAL A 149 8.26 19.45 2.21
C VAL A 149 7.21 20.55 2.17
N ILE A 150 6.10 20.36 2.89
CA ILE A 150 5.02 21.35 3.00
C ILE A 150 5.53 22.61 3.70
N GLU A 151 6.22 22.44 4.84
CA GLU A 151 6.74 23.57 5.62
C GLU A 151 7.76 24.39 4.85
N LEU A 152 8.68 23.73 4.13
CA LEU A 152 9.67 24.41 3.30
C LEU A 152 9.04 25.18 2.13
N THR A 153 7.95 24.66 1.56
CA THR A 153 7.29 25.27 0.39
C THR A 153 6.38 26.42 0.80
N LEU A 154 5.66 26.29 1.91
CA LEU A 154 4.68 27.27 2.36
C LEU A 154 5.26 28.27 3.38
N ASN A 155 6.47 28.01 3.90
CA ASN A 155 7.10 28.76 4.99
C ASN A 155 6.16 28.93 6.19
N LYS A 156 5.43 27.87 6.53
CA LYS A 156 4.45 27.77 7.62
C LYS A 156 4.56 26.42 8.27
N GLU A 157 4.43 26.37 9.59
CA GLU A 157 4.36 25.11 10.32
C GLU A 157 3.10 24.34 9.96
N VAL A 158 3.27 23.04 9.75
CA VAL A 158 2.14 22.12 9.58
C VAL A 158 1.65 21.75 10.98
N PRO A 159 0.37 21.95 11.29
CA PRO A 159 -0.20 21.60 12.59
C PRO A 159 0.13 20.16 12.98
N GLU A 160 0.51 19.96 14.24
CA GLU A 160 0.74 18.62 14.78
C GLU A 160 -0.52 17.75 14.63
N GLY A 161 -0.33 16.47 14.32
CA GLY A 161 -1.44 15.55 14.07
C GLY A 161 -2.15 15.69 12.72
N SER A 162 -1.87 16.72 11.90
CA SER A 162 -2.66 16.96 10.68
C SER A 162 -2.50 15.90 9.57
N GLN A 163 -1.54 15.00 9.73
CA GLN A 163 -1.25 13.88 8.81
C GLN A 163 -1.35 12.53 9.52
N GLU A 164 -1.92 12.51 10.73
CA GLU A 164 -2.22 11.30 11.49
C GLU A 164 -3.61 10.80 11.16
N THR A 165 -3.82 9.52 11.40
CA THR A 165 -5.01 8.79 10.97
C THR A 165 -6.28 9.38 11.56
N GLU A 166 -6.27 9.78 12.82
CA GLU A 166 -7.42 10.30 13.55
C GLU A 166 -7.91 11.62 12.93
N TYR A 167 -6.99 12.55 12.66
CA TYR A 167 -7.33 13.81 12.01
C TYR A 167 -7.84 13.59 10.58
N LEU A 168 -7.20 12.71 9.80
CA LEU A 168 -7.59 12.44 8.42
C LEU A 168 -8.92 11.68 8.31
N PHE A 169 -9.24 10.86 9.29
CA PHE A 169 -10.54 10.19 9.40
C PHE A 169 -11.68 11.19 9.56
N GLU A 170 -11.50 12.22 10.41
CA GLU A 170 -12.48 13.31 10.54
C GLU A 170 -12.69 14.10 9.24
N LYS A 171 -11.72 14.06 8.33
CA LYS A 171 -11.83 14.67 6.98
C LYS A 171 -12.43 13.72 5.94
N GLY A 172 -12.76 12.49 6.31
CA GLY A 172 -13.37 11.49 5.42
C GLY A 172 -12.39 10.91 4.39
N LEU A 173 -11.09 10.82 4.72
CA LEU A 173 -10.09 10.32 3.77
C LEU A 173 -10.17 8.81 3.54
N PHE A 174 -10.69 8.04 4.49
CA PHE A 174 -10.82 6.59 4.42
C PHE A 174 -11.99 6.10 5.28
N ASP A 175 -12.42 4.86 5.06
CA ASP A 175 -13.70 4.34 5.54
C ASP A 175 -13.71 3.98 7.02
N LEU A 176 -12.60 3.40 7.53
CA LEU A 176 -12.51 2.91 8.90
C LEU A 176 -11.08 3.04 9.45
N VAL A 177 -10.99 3.35 10.75
CA VAL A 177 -9.78 3.19 11.56
C VAL A 177 -9.88 1.88 12.34
N VAL A 178 -8.97 0.94 12.08
CA VAL A 178 -9.08 -0.44 12.59
C VAL A 178 -7.80 -0.84 13.32
N PRO A 179 -7.85 -1.08 14.64
CA PRO A 179 -6.73 -1.63 15.39
C PRO A 179 -6.30 -3.01 14.87
N ARG A 180 -4.99 -3.24 14.78
CA ARG A 180 -4.38 -4.45 14.18
C ARG A 180 -4.94 -5.77 14.73
N ASN A 181 -5.20 -5.84 16.03
CA ASN A 181 -5.75 -7.03 16.69
C ASN A 181 -7.17 -7.40 16.22
N THR A 182 -7.93 -6.41 15.75
CA THR A 182 -9.31 -6.59 15.25
C THR A 182 -9.39 -6.69 13.72
N LEU A 183 -8.32 -6.31 13.02
CA LEU A 183 -8.25 -6.23 11.56
C LEU A 183 -8.70 -7.51 10.86
N LYS A 184 -8.26 -8.68 11.34
CA LYS A 184 -8.67 -9.98 10.79
C LYS A 184 -10.19 -10.20 10.88
N SER A 185 -10.81 -9.79 11.99
CA SER A 185 -12.26 -9.93 12.18
C SER A 185 -13.02 -8.96 11.27
N VAL A 186 -12.55 -7.73 11.13
CA VAL A 186 -13.16 -6.72 10.26
C VAL A 186 -13.09 -7.17 8.80
N LEU A 187 -11.91 -7.61 8.34
CA LEU A 187 -11.74 -8.13 6.97
C LEU A 187 -12.67 -9.30 6.68
N ASN A 188 -12.84 -10.22 7.64
CA ASN A 188 -13.77 -11.33 7.50
C ASN A 188 -15.22 -10.87 7.27
N GLU A 189 -15.69 -9.91 8.06
CA GLU A 189 -17.05 -9.39 7.91
C GLU A 189 -17.22 -8.62 6.60
N LEU A 190 -16.22 -7.82 6.21
CA LEU A 190 -16.23 -7.13 4.91
C LEU A 190 -16.35 -8.13 3.76
N PHE A 191 -15.55 -9.20 3.76
CA PHE A 191 -15.62 -10.23 2.73
C PHE A 191 -16.97 -10.95 2.69
N ARG A 192 -17.53 -11.29 3.84
CA ARG A 192 -18.86 -11.93 3.90
C ARG A 192 -19.97 -11.04 3.36
N VAL A 193 -19.95 -9.74 3.69
CA VAL A 193 -20.92 -8.76 3.17
C VAL A 193 -20.81 -8.60 1.65
N HIS A 194 -19.59 -8.73 1.11
CA HIS A 194 -19.32 -8.67 -0.34
C HIS A 194 -19.41 -10.03 -1.05
N GLY A 195 -20.03 -11.04 -0.41
CA GLY A 195 -20.37 -12.31 -1.05
C GLY A 195 -19.24 -13.35 -1.12
N PHE A 196 -18.13 -13.13 -0.39
CA PHE A 196 -17.06 -14.12 -0.27
C PHE A 196 -17.29 -15.00 0.95
N PHE A 197 -17.40 -16.31 0.71
CA PHE A 197 -17.65 -17.31 1.74
C PHE A 197 -16.52 -18.35 1.77
N PRO A 198 -16.31 -19.02 2.92
CA PRO A 198 -15.39 -20.15 2.99
C PRO A 198 -15.77 -21.23 1.96
N LEU A 199 -14.76 -21.88 1.39
CA LEU A 199 -14.92 -23.05 0.52
C LEU A 199 -15.50 -24.25 1.28
#